data_AF-A0A5K7YMX2-F1
#
_entry.id   AF-A0A5K7YMX2-F1
#
_cell.length_a   1.000
_cell.length_b   1.000
_cell.length_c   1.000
_cell.angle_alpha   90.00
_cell.angle_beta   90.00
_cell.angle_gamma   90.00
#
_symmetry.space_group_name_H-M   'P 1'
#
loop_
_entity.id
_entity.type
_entity.pdbx_description
1 polymer ?
#
loop_
_entity_poly.entity_id
_entity_poly.type
_entity_poly.pdbx_seq_one_letter_code
_entity_poly.pdbx_strand_id
1 'polypeptide(L)'
;MKVKDVLVLQEAVDDLNEGKAFYDLQELGVGNYFWDCMVADIESLIVYAGIHSKKLGLFQMFAKRFPYAIYYEVVEKIAYVVAILPMRKNPAWISKQLNKRR
;
A
#
# COMPACT_ATOMS: atom_id res chain seq x y z
N MET A 1 -16.39 -11.15 -3.16
CA MET A 1 -15.79 -11.64 -1.89
C MET A 1 -15.95 -10.52 -0.88
N LYS A 2 -16.49 -10.78 0.33
CA LYS A 2 -16.68 -9.73 1.35
C LYS A 2 -15.55 -9.82 2.37
N VAL A 3 -14.57 -8.93 2.24
CA VAL A 3 -13.54 -8.73 3.27
C VAL A 3 -14.20 -8.12 4.50
N LYS A 4 -13.78 -8.56 5.68
CA LYS A 4 -14.28 -8.14 6.98
C LYS A 4 -13.27 -7.31 7.76
N ASP A 5 -11.99 -7.47 7.43
CA ASP A 5 -10.90 -6.82 8.13
C ASP A 5 -9.73 -6.53 7.20
N VAL A 6 -8.92 -5.54 7.55
CA VAL A 6 -7.71 -5.15 6.82
C VAL A 6 -6.56 -5.12 7.82
N LEU A 7 -5.57 -5.97 7.60
CA LEU A 7 -4.37 -6.03 8.44
C LEU A 7 -3.18 -5.48 7.65
N VAL A 8 -2.49 -4.51 8.25
CA VAL A 8 -1.29 -3.91 7.67
C VAL A 8 -0.07 -4.57 8.30
N LEU A 9 0.76 -5.23 7.50
CA LEU A 9 1.99 -5.86 7.98
C LEU A 9 3.02 -4.79 8.38
N GLN A 10 3.95 -5.16 9.26
CA GLN A 10 4.96 -4.21 9.78
C GLN A 10 5.76 -3.57 8.65
N GLU A 11 6.14 -4.33 7.62
CA GLU A 11 6.88 -3.82 6.47
C GLU A 11 6.08 -2.79 5.65
N ALA A 12 4.76 -2.91 5.61
CA ALA A 12 3.89 -1.91 4.98
C ALA A 12 3.72 -0.66 5.85
N VAL A 13 3.73 -0.80 7.19
CA VAL A 13 3.79 0.34 8.11
C VAL A 13 5.12 1.09 7.94
N ASP A 14 6.22 0.38 7.78
CA ASP A 14 7.54 0.99 7.55
C ASP A 14 7.55 1.77 6.23
N ASP A 15 6.95 1.22 5.16
CA ASP A 15 6.79 1.95 3.90
C ASP A 15 5.98 3.25 4.05
N LEU A 16 4.92 3.24 4.86
CA LEU A 16 4.13 4.44 5.16
C LEU A 16 4.96 5.49 5.89
N ASN A 17 5.74 5.07 6.89
CA ASN A 17 6.63 5.95 7.63
C ASN A 17 7.69 6.57 6.70
N GLU A 18 8.30 5.76 5.82
CA GLU A 18 9.24 6.26 4.80
C GLU A 18 8.56 7.27 3.86
N GLY A 19 7.34 6.99 3.41
CA GLY A 19 6.56 7.89 2.55
C GLY A 19 6.20 9.20 3.24
N LYS A 20 5.75 9.15 4.48
CA LYS A 20 5.45 10.33 5.31
C LYS A 20 6.69 11.20 5.48
N ALA A 21 7.81 10.61 5.91
CA ALA A 21 9.06 11.33 6.07
C ALA A 21 9.55 11.96 4.75
N PHE A 22 9.43 11.24 3.63
CA PHE A 22 9.77 11.77 2.31
C PHE A 22 8.95 13.03 1.97
N TYR A 23 7.65 13.03 2.23
CA TYR A 23 6.79 14.16 1.89
C TYR A 23 6.90 15.34 2.86
N ASP A 24 7.13 15.09 4.15
CA ASP A 24 7.41 16.17 5.12
C ASP A 24 8.71 16.92 4.81
N LEU A 25 9.69 16.25 4.17
CA LEU A 25 10.91 16.91 3.69
C LEU A 25 10.67 17.85 2.50
N GLN A 26 9.58 17.67 1.75
CA GLN A 26 9.26 18.52 0.60
C GLN A 26 8.51 19.78 1.04
N GLU A 27 7.51 19.61 1.90
CA GLU A 27 6.74 20.70 2.47
C GLU A 27 6.11 20.25 3.80
N LEU A 28 6.23 21.10 4.82
CA LEU A 28 5.74 20.81 6.16
C LEU A 28 4.24 20.50 6.14
N GLY A 29 3.87 19.32 6.65
CA GLY A 29 2.48 18.88 6.75
C GLY A 29 2.00 18.02 5.58
N VAL A 30 2.73 17.96 4.46
CA VAL A 30 2.39 17.08 3.34
C VAL A 30 2.57 15.61 3.71
N GLY A 31 3.48 15.27 4.62
CA GLY A 31 3.62 13.91 5.13
C GLY A 31 2.40 13.45 5.94
N ASN A 32 1.79 14.33 6.73
CA ASN A 32 0.52 14.04 7.40
C ASN A 32 -0.61 13.83 6.38
N TYR A 33 -0.71 14.70 5.38
CA TYR A 33 -1.71 14.54 4.31
C TYR A 33 -1.50 13.25 3.50
N PHE A 34 -0.25 12.86 3.25
CA PHE A 34 0.10 11.56 2.67
C PHE A 34 -0.42 10.41 3.52
N TRP A 35 -0.12 10.43 4.82
CA TRP A 35 -0.55 9.41 5.76
C TRP A 35 -2.07 9.23 5.74
N ASP A 36 -2.82 10.32 5.89
CA ASP A 36 -4.29 10.29 5.92
C ASP A 36 -4.88 9.75 4.61
N CYS A 37 -4.30 10.13 3.48
CA CYS A 37 -4.71 9.60 2.17
C CYS A 37 -4.45 8.09 2.05
N MET A 38 -3.29 7.60 2.50
CA MET A 38 -2.98 6.18 2.43
C MET A 38 -3.87 5.35 3.35
N VAL A 39 -4.12 5.82 4.57
CA VAL A 39 -5.04 5.15 5.50
C VAL A 39 -6.44 5.04 4.89
N ALA A 40 -6.98 6.13 4.33
CA ALA A 40 -8.29 6.11 3.67
C ALA A 40 -8.34 5.14 2.48
N ASP A 41 -7.26 5.03 1.71
CA ASP A 41 -7.19 4.07 0.62
C ASP A 41 -7.10 2.62 1.13
N ILE A 42 -6.31 2.35 2.18
CA ILE A 42 -6.21 1.02 2.83
C ILE A 42 -7.56 0.57 3.40
N GLU A 43 -8.26 1.45 4.14
CA GLU A 43 -9.58 1.15 4.71
C GLU A 43 -10.61 0.80 3.62
N SER A 44 -10.49 1.41 2.43
CA SER A 44 -11.38 1.11 1.30
C SER A 44 -11.27 -0.33 0.79
N LEU A 45 -10.22 -1.08 1.17
CA LEU A 45 -10.08 -2.51 0.87
C LEU A 45 -11.21 -3.36 1.48
N ILE A 46 -11.86 -2.91 2.55
CA ILE A 46 -13.08 -3.56 3.07
C ILE A 46 -14.13 -3.74 1.96
N VAL A 47 -14.22 -2.78 1.05
CA VAL A 47 -15.21 -2.76 -0.04
C VAL A 47 -14.63 -3.32 -1.35
N TYR A 48 -13.39 -2.97 -1.68
CA TYR A 48 -12.82 -3.21 -3.01
C TYR A 48 -11.79 -4.34 -3.08
N ALA A 49 -11.46 -5.00 -1.98
CA ALA A 49 -10.47 -6.08 -2.00
C ALA A 49 -10.89 -7.23 -2.93
N GLY A 50 -9.94 -7.66 -3.77
CA GLY A 50 -10.10 -8.77 -4.70
C GLY A 50 -10.53 -8.41 -6.12
N ILE A 51 -10.91 -7.15 -6.41
CA ILE A 51 -11.27 -6.72 -7.78
C ILE A 51 -10.07 -6.15 -8.56
N HIS A 52 -8.98 -5.89 -7.85
CA HIS A 52 -7.79 -5.23 -8.39
C HIS A 52 -6.97 -6.19 -9.27
N SER A 53 -6.16 -5.67 -10.18
CA SER A 53 -5.24 -6.49 -10.97
C SER A 53 -4.15 -7.09 -10.08
N LYS A 54 -3.58 -8.22 -10.48
CA LYS A 54 -2.49 -8.85 -9.73
C LYS A 54 -1.13 -8.56 -10.37
N LYS A 55 -0.12 -8.34 -9.52
CA LYS A 55 1.29 -8.26 -9.88
C LYS A 55 2.10 -9.14 -8.93
N LEU A 56 2.87 -10.08 -9.49
CA LEU A 56 3.68 -11.05 -8.72
C LEU A 56 2.87 -11.86 -7.68
N GLY A 57 1.59 -12.11 -7.95
CA GLY A 57 0.69 -12.88 -7.08
C GLY A 57 -0.13 -12.04 -6.09
N LEU A 58 0.24 -10.78 -5.87
CA LEU A 58 -0.46 -9.84 -4.98
C LEU A 58 -1.45 -8.99 -5.77
N PHE A 59 -2.58 -8.64 -5.18
CA PHE A 59 -3.47 -7.61 -5.70
C PHE A 59 -2.78 -6.24 -5.60
N GLN A 60 -2.97 -5.39 -6.60
CA GLN A 60 -2.38 -4.07 -6.69
C GLN A 60 -3.46 -3.00 -6.81
N MET A 61 -3.57 -2.16 -5.77
CA MET A 61 -4.41 -0.98 -5.78
C MET A 61 -3.54 0.28 -5.88
N PHE A 62 -3.86 1.20 -6.78
CA PHE A 62 -3.18 2.49 -6.83
C PHE A 62 -3.82 3.45 -5.85
N ALA A 63 -2.99 4.17 -5.10
CA ALA A 63 -3.47 5.23 -4.24
C ALA A 63 -4.08 6.37 -5.06
N LYS A 64 -5.09 7.03 -4.52
CA LYS A 64 -5.89 8.02 -5.26
C LYS A 64 -5.19 9.37 -5.42
N ARG A 65 -4.36 9.73 -4.45
CA ARG A 65 -3.75 11.08 -4.36
C ARG A 65 -2.25 11.10 -4.58
N PHE A 66 -1.56 10.03 -4.20
CA PHE A 66 -0.11 9.95 -4.28
C PHE A 66 0.31 8.83 -5.24
N PRO A 67 1.48 8.95 -5.91
CA PRO A 67 1.97 7.95 -6.86
C PRO A 67 2.55 6.73 -6.12
N TYR A 68 1.67 6.01 -5.42
CA TYR A 68 1.95 4.84 -4.61
C TYR A 68 1.03 3.69 -4.99
N ALA A 69 1.51 2.47 -4.82
CA ALA A 69 0.75 1.25 -5.01
C ALA A 69 0.69 0.47 -3.69
N ILE A 70 -0.52 0.08 -3.31
CA ILE A 70 -0.83 -0.77 -2.16
C ILE A 70 -0.93 -2.21 -2.68
N TYR A 71 -0.04 -3.06 -2.20
CA TYR A 71 0.02 -4.48 -2.52
C TYR A 71 -0.55 -5.28 -1.37
N TYR A 72 -1.52 -6.13 -1.67
CA TYR A 72 -2.18 -6.95 -0.67
C TYR A 72 -2.55 -8.32 -1.20
N GLU A 73 -2.81 -9.25 -0.30
CA GLU A 73 -3.50 -10.49 -0.61
C GLU A 73 -4.77 -10.62 0.20
N VAL A 74 -5.65 -11.53 -0.21
CA VAL A 74 -6.85 -11.84 0.55
C VAL A 74 -6.79 -13.30 0.95
N VAL A 75 -6.75 -13.53 2.26
CA VAL A 75 -6.83 -14.86 2.86
C VAL A 75 -8.13 -14.91 3.67
N GLU A 76 -8.97 -15.89 3.34
CA GLU A 76 -10.34 -16.01 3.84
C GLU A 76 -11.20 -14.74 3.62
N LYS A 77 -11.23 -13.85 4.62
CA LYS A 77 -11.99 -12.60 4.63
C LYS A 77 -11.16 -11.42 5.14
N ILE A 78 -9.83 -11.54 5.12
CA ILE A 78 -8.92 -10.51 5.60
C ILE A 78 -8.04 -10.06 4.42
N ALA A 79 -7.96 -8.75 4.21
CA ALA A 79 -6.99 -8.18 3.28
C ALA A 79 -5.68 -7.90 4.05
N TYR A 80 -4.61 -8.61 3.70
CA TYR A 80 -3.29 -8.41 4.28
C TYR A 80 -2.50 -7.45 3.39
N VAL A 81 -2.25 -6.24 3.85
CA VAL A 81 -1.43 -5.25 3.15
C VAL A 81 0.05 -5.58 3.39
N VAL A 82 0.71 -6.02 2.33
CA VAL A 82 2.09 -6.54 2.33
C VAL A 82 3.11 -5.42 2.04
N ALA A 83 2.76 -4.45 1.20
CA ALA A 83 3.66 -3.35 0.84
C ALA A 83 2.90 -2.12 0.33
N ILE A 84 3.45 -0.93 0.54
CA ILE A 84 2.91 0.37 0.10
C ILE A 84 4.04 1.15 -0.59
N LEU A 85 4.27 0.87 -1.88
CA LEU A 85 5.52 1.27 -2.54
C LEU A 85 5.34 2.46 -3.49
N PRO A 86 6.33 3.39 -3.54
CA PRO A 86 6.30 4.50 -4.49
C PRO A 86 6.47 4.00 -5.93
N MET A 87 5.59 4.43 -6.82
CA MET A 87 5.59 4.05 -8.24
C MET A 87 6.68 4.76 -9.05
N ARG A 88 7.27 5.82 -8.50
CA ARG A 88 8.37 6.58 -9.10
C ARG A 88 9.75 5.90 -8.99
N LYS A 89 9.87 4.80 -8.24
CA LYS A 89 11.13 4.03 -8.15
C LYS A 89 11.28 3.06 -9.31
N ASN A 90 12.52 2.65 -9.57
CA ASN A 90 12.85 1.67 -10.59
C ASN A 90 11.97 0.39 -10.43
N PRO A 91 11.27 -0.08 -11.48
CA PRO A 91 10.43 -1.27 -11.41
C PRO A 91 11.14 -2.53 -10.89
N ALA A 92 12.44 -2.69 -11.18
CA ALA A 92 13.24 -3.80 -10.66
C ALA A 92 13.41 -3.72 -9.13
N TRP A 93 13.51 -2.51 -8.57
CA TRP A 93 13.53 -2.30 -7.12
C TRP A 93 12.19 -2.70 -6.50
N ILE A 94 11.07 -2.31 -7.12
CA ILE A 94 9.71 -2.68 -6.67
C ILE A 94 9.56 -4.20 -6.65
N SER A 95 9.89 -4.87 -7.76
CA SER A 95 9.82 -6.34 -7.84
C SER A 95 10.71 -7.02 -6.80
N LYS A 96 11.90 -6.46 -6.52
CA LYS A 96 12.80 -6.98 -5.48
C LYS A 96 12.20 -6.84 -4.07
N GLN A 97 11.52 -5.73 -3.76
CA GLN A 97 10.84 -5.58 -2.46
C GLN A 97 9.71 -6.59 -2.31
N LEU A 98 8.86 -6.74 -3.34
CA LEU A 98 7.74 -7.68 -3.30
C LEU A 98 8.18 -9.13 -3.17
N ASN A 99 9.27 -9.53 -3.84
CA ASN A 99 9.82 -10.89 -3.73
C ASN A 99 10.47 -11.19 -2.37
N LYS A 100 10.84 -10.17 -1.59
CA LYS A 100 11.43 -10.35 -0.25
C LYS A 100 10.37 -10.52 0.84
N ARG A 101 9.17 -9.99 0.60
CA ARG A 101 8.07 -9.90 1.58
C ARG A 101 6.97 -10.94 1.34
N ARG A 102 7.27 -11.91 0.47
CA ARG A 102 6.45 -13.05 0.11
C ARG A 102 7.22 -14.31 0.45
#